data_AF-A0A7V9G430-F1
#
_entry.id   AF-A0A7V9G430-F1
#
_cell.length_a   1.000
_cell.length_b   1.000
_cell.length_c   1.000
_cell.angle_alpha   90.00
_cell.angle_beta   90.00
_cell.angle_gamma   90.00
#
_symmetry.space_group_name_H-M   'P 1'
#
loop_
_entity.id
_entity.type
_entity.pdbx_description
1 polymer ?
#
loop_
_entity_poly.entity_id
_entity_poly.type
_entity_poly.pdbx_seq_one_letter_code
_entity_poly.pdbx_strand_id
1 'polypeptide(L)'
;MAVLRVYGPGFLGERFLAESPLQHGATLVEPEPGATWQGVHISVSLAPWQDWPARIEDAEAFISAADAEIRKLRPRYGAETLILDFPVTRSLGTQTQGHAFPSVLLAALVEHAIDLRISYHAPDFAGASERHPRVFVHPEVCNGKPVIRGTHVLVKNIVTSLADGQTPSQVIEDFPDIASEDILAAVEFIREQAERS
;
A
#
# COMPACT_ATOMS: atom_id res chain seq x y z
N MET A 1 -6.68 -4.33 -2.47
CA MET A 1 -7.78 -3.77 -3.27
C MET A 1 -7.14 -3.05 -4.45
N ALA A 2 -7.62 -3.21 -5.67
CA ALA A 2 -7.12 -2.46 -6.82
C ALA A 2 -7.64 -1.02 -6.76
N VAL A 3 -6.80 -0.04 -7.11
CA VAL A 3 -7.11 1.40 -6.95
C VAL A 3 -6.71 2.16 -8.20
N LEU A 4 -7.61 2.98 -8.74
CA LEU A 4 -7.31 3.94 -9.79
C LEU A 4 -6.93 5.27 -9.13
N ARG A 5 -5.68 5.66 -9.29
CA ARG A 5 -5.12 6.88 -8.74
C ARG A 5 -5.14 7.96 -9.81
N VAL A 6 -5.70 9.11 -9.48
CA VAL A 6 -5.82 10.23 -10.41
C VAL A 6 -5.16 11.45 -9.77
N TYR A 7 -4.19 12.05 -10.47
CA TYR A 7 -3.42 13.18 -9.97
C TYR A 7 -3.27 14.28 -11.03
N GLY A 8 -3.07 15.51 -10.55
CA GLY A 8 -2.63 16.61 -11.40
C GLY A 8 -2.43 17.91 -10.60
N PRO A 9 -1.53 18.80 -11.05
CA PRO A 9 -1.36 20.13 -10.46
C PRO A 9 -2.61 21.02 -10.62
N GLY A 10 -3.40 20.77 -11.66
CA GLY A 10 -4.69 21.43 -11.89
C GLY A 10 -5.90 20.55 -11.55
N PHE A 11 -5.71 19.43 -10.86
CA PHE A 11 -6.79 18.49 -10.60
C PHE A 11 -7.77 19.02 -9.55
N LEU A 12 -9.04 19.16 -9.93
CA LEU A 12 -10.10 19.68 -9.05
C LEU A 12 -10.72 18.56 -8.21
N GLY A 13 -9.99 18.06 -7.21
CA GLY A 13 -10.40 16.91 -6.39
C GLY A 13 -11.73 17.09 -5.65
N GLU A 14 -11.97 18.27 -5.07
CA GLU A 14 -13.24 18.57 -4.38
C GLU A 14 -14.43 18.57 -5.35
N ARG A 15 -14.26 19.14 -6.56
CA ARG A 15 -15.29 19.14 -7.59
C ARG A 15 -15.57 17.72 -8.08
N PHE A 16 -14.52 16.91 -8.25
CA PHE A 16 -14.66 15.51 -8.62
C PHE A 16 -15.51 14.74 -7.61
N LEU A 17 -15.26 14.92 -6.31
CA LEU A 17 -16.02 14.28 -5.24
C LEU A 17 -17.48 14.77 -5.11
N ALA A 18 -17.81 15.93 -5.68
CA ALA A 18 -19.15 16.49 -5.65
C ALA A 18 -19.98 16.15 -6.90
N GLU A 19 -19.34 16.00 -8.07
CA GLU A 19 -20.02 15.89 -9.36
C GLU A 19 -19.82 14.54 -10.06
N SER A 20 -18.77 13.78 -9.74
CA SER A 20 -18.47 12.55 -10.47
C SER A 20 -19.24 11.35 -9.91
N PRO A 21 -19.86 10.52 -10.77
CA PRO A 21 -20.42 9.22 -10.34
C PRO A 21 -19.36 8.32 -9.68
N LEU A 22 -18.09 8.50 -10.05
CA LEU A 22 -16.93 7.78 -9.51
C LEU A 22 -16.53 8.22 -8.10
N GLN A 23 -17.25 9.15 -7.48
CA GLN A 23 -17.04 9.57 -6.08
C GLN A 23 -17.25 8.40 -5.09
N HIS A 24 -18.07 7.41 -5.43
CA HIS A 24 -18.37 6.27 -4.56
C HIS A 24 -17.16 5.34 -4.49
N GLY A 25 -16.42 5.42 -3.38
CA GLY A 25 -15.15 4.72 -3.21
C GLY A 25 -13.92 5.55 -3.57
N ALA A 26 -14.09 6.83 -3.87
CA ALA A 26 -12.99 7.79 -4.04
C ALA A 26 -12.59 8.41 -2.69
N THR A 27 -11.29 8.53 -2.46
CA THR A 27 -10.71 9.20 -1.29
C THR A 27 -9.77 10.30 -1.76
N LEU A 28 -9.96 11.51 -1.23
CA LEU A 28 -9.05 12.63 -1.51
C LEU A 28 -7.67 12.33 -0.91
N VAL A 29 -6.63 12.59 -1.68
CA VAL A 29 -5.25 12.46 -1.25
C VAL A 29 -4.74 13.85 -0.97
N GLU A 30 -4.40 14.12 0.28
CA GLU A 30 -3.77 15.38 0.65
C GLU A 30 -2.33 15.39 0.14
N PRO A 31 -1.91 16.46 -0.58
CA PRO A 31 -0.52 16.62 -0.96
C PRO A 31 0.37 16.76 0.27
N GLU A 32 1.63 16.31 0.15
CA GLU A 32 2.65 16.63 1.14
C GLU A 32 2.83 18.16 1.26
N PRO A 33 3.23 18.69 2.42
CA PRO A 33 3.44 20.12 2.61
C PRO A 33 4.40 20.69 1.56
N GLY A 34 3.91 21.56 0.68
CA GLY A 34 4.67 22.17 -0.41
C GLY A 34 4.52 21.50 -1.78
N ALA A 35 3.80 20.39 -1.88
CA ALA A 35 3.41 19.81 -3.16
C ALA A 35 2.24 20.59 -3.79
N THR A 36 2.33 20.84 -5.09
CA THR A 36 1.36 21.63 -5.86
C THR A 36 0.35 20.76 -6.60
N TRP A 37 0.28 19.46 -6.31
CA TRP A 37 -0.63 18.51 -6.96
C TRP A 37 -1.76 18.11 -6.02
N GLN A 38 -2.93 17.84 -6.58
CA GLN A 38 -4.04 17.21 -5.86
C GLN A 38 -4.36 15.88 -6.53
N GLY A 39 -4.96 14.96 -5.79
CA GLY A 39 -5.39 13.70 -6.36
C GLY A 39 -6.45 12.98 -5.55
N VAL A 40 -6.98 11.93 -6.17
CA VAL A 40 -7.95 11.02 -5.56
C VAL A 40 -7.55 9.58 -5.83
N HIS A 41 -7.84 8.70 -4.89
CA HIS A 41 -7.75 7.26 -5.05
C HIS A 41 -9.16 6.70 -5.17
N ILE A 42 -9.50 6.12 -6.31
CA ILE A 42 -10.80 5.51 -6.58
C ILE A 42 -10.66 4.00 -6.41
N SER A 43 -11.44 3.43 -5.51
CA SER A 43 -11.49 1.98 -5.30
C SER A 43 -12.10 1.29 -6.52
N VAL A 44 -11.30 0.45 -7.17
CA VAL A 44 -11.69 -0.27 -8.39
C VAL A 44 -12.17 -1.68 -8.09
N SER A 45 -11.58 -2.32 -7.08
CA SER A 45 -11.96 -3.67 -6.66
C SER A 45 -12.05 -3.76 -5.15
N LEU A 46 -13.16 -4.34 -4.68
CA LEU A 46 -13.37 -4.69 -3.28
C LEU A 46 -12.77 -6.05 -2.92
N ALA A 47 -12.29 -6.80 -3.91
CA ALA A 47 -11.76 -8.14 -3.70
C ALA A 47 -10.50 -8.11 -2.79
N PRO A 48 -10.33 -9.16 -1.96
CA PRO A 48 -9.17 -9.30 -1.09
C PRO A 48 -7.87 -9.28 -1.88
N TRP A 49 -6.79 -8.86 -1.22
CA TRP A 49 -5.48 -8.72 -1.89
C TRP A 49 -4.94 -10.03 -2.47
N GLN A 50 -5.32 -11.15 -1.86
CA GLN A 50 -4.94 -12.52 -2.22
C GLN A 50 -5.68 -13.03 -3.47
N ASP A 51 -6.86 -12.46 -3.76
CA ASP A 51 -7.70 -12.89 -4.88
C ASP A 51 -7.35 -12.09 -6.14
N TRP A 52 -6.26 -12.49 -6.79
CA TRP A 52 -5.74 -11.80 -7.97
C TRP A 52 -6.70 -11.84 -9.18
N PRO A 53 -7.31 -13.00 -9.55
CA PRO A 53 -8.23 -13.07 -10.68
C PRO A 53 -9.46 -12.18 -10.49
N ALA A 54 -10.11 -12.21 -9.32
CA ALA A 54 -11.28 -11.38 -9.06
C ALA A 54 -10.96 -9.88 -9.17
N ARG A 55 -9.77 -9.46 -8.73
CA ARG A 55 -9.33 -8.06 -8.85
C ARG A 55 -9.12 -7.62 -10.29
N ILE A 56 -8.65 -8.51 -11.15
CA ILE A 56 -8.49 -8.23 -12.58
C ILE A 56 -9.87 -8.11 -13.24
N GLU A 57 -10.77 -9.04 -12.96
CA GLU A 57 -12.15 -9.03 -13.49
C GLU A 57 -12.91 -7.78 -13.06
N ASP A 58 -12.83 -7.43 -11.77
CA ASP A 58 -13.41 -6.20 -11.22
C ASP A 58 -12.83 -4.96 -11.92
N ALA A 59 -11.51 -4.92 -12.15
CA ALA A 59 -10.87 -3.78 -12.79
C ALA A 59 -11.28 -3.64 -14.26
N GLU A 60 -11.37 -4.73 -15.00
CA GLU A 60 -11.89 -4.71 -16.37
C GLU A 60 -13.33 -4.23 -16.42
N ALA A 61 -14.19 -4.78 -15.55
CA ALA A 61 -15.60 -4.38 -15.45
C ALA A 61 -15.74 -2.90 -15.08
N PHE A 62 -14.93 -2.42 -14.13
CA PHE A 62 -14.93 -1.02 -13.70
C PHE A 62 -14.51 -0.08 -14.82
N ILE A 63 -13.38 -0.33 -15.49
CA ILE A 63 -12.89 0.53 -16.57
C ILE A 63 -13.90 0.57 -17.72
N SER A 64 -14.50 -0.57 -18.07
CA SER A 64 -15.54 -0.66 -19.09
C SER A 64 -16.80 0.12 -18.71
N ALA A 65 -17.29 -0.02 -17.47
CA ALA A 65 -18.46 0.70 -16.98
C ALA A 65 -18.21 2.21 -16.79
N ALA A 66 -16.98 2.58 -16.43
CA ALA A 66 -16.56 3.95 -16.16
C ALA A 66 -15.94 4.68 -17.36
N ASP A 67 -15.88 4.07 -18.55
CA ASP A 67 -15.23 4.60 -19.76
C ASP A 67 -15.58 6.09 -20.01
N ALA A 68 -16.87 6.40 -20.04
CA ALA A 68 -17.35 7.75 -20.31
C ALA A 68 -16.93 8.77 -19.24
N GLU A 69 -16.80 8.35 -17.99
CA GLU A 69 -16.36 9.20 -16.88
C GLU A 69 -14.83 9.36 -16.87
N ILE A 70 -14.09 8.29 -17.15
CA ILE A 70 -12.63 8.31 -17.27
C ILE A 70 -12.20 9.28 -18.38
N ARG A 71 -12.89 9.28 -19.53
CA ARG A 71 -12.65 10.24 -20.61
C ARG A 71 -12.89 11.69 -20.19
N LYS A 72 -13.75 11.95 -19.20
CA LYS A 72 -14.01 13.30 -18.68
C LYS A 72 -12.96 13.76 -17.67
N LEU A 73 -12.18 12.85 -17.07
CA LEU A 73 -11.19 13.18 -16.02
C LEU A 73 -10.21 14.27 -16.45
N ARG A 74 -9.62 14.13 -17.65
CA ARG A 74 -8.69 15.13 -18.18
C ARG A 74 -9.38 16.46 -18.54
N PRO A 75 -10.38 16.50 -19.45
CA PRO A 75 -10.95 17.77 -19.91
C PRO A 75 -11.82 18.49 -18.87
N ARG A 76 -12.45 17.76 -17.94
CA ARG A 76 -13.41 18.34 -16.98
C ARG A 76 -12.78 18.64 -15.62
N TYR A 77 -11.87 17.78 -15.16
CA TYR A 77 -11.30 17.88 -13.82
C TYR A 77 -9.82 18.22 -13.81
N GLY A 78 -9.15 18.31 -14.96
CA GLY A 78 -7.73 18.65 -15.04
C GLY A 78 -6.81 17.53 -14.58
N ALA A 79 -7.25 16.27 -14.66
CA ALA A 79 -6.39 15.13 -14.37
C ALA A 79 -5.27 15.04 -15.42
N GLU A 80 -4.03 14.88 -14.96
CA GLU A 80 -2.86 14.74 -15.84
C GLU A 80 -2.42 13.29 -15.86
N THR A 81 -2.26 12.71 -14.67
CA THR A 81 -1.77 11.35 -14.47
C THR A 81 -2.88 10.45 -13.96
N LEU A 82 -3.06 9.30 -14.60
CA LEU A 82 -3.97 8.25 -14.15
C LEU A 82 -3.15 6.96 -14.02
N ILE A 83 -3.22 6.31 -12.86
CA ILE A 83 -2.47 5.09 -12.57
C ILE A 83 -3.42 4.05 -12.01
N LEU A 84 -3.60 2.94 -12.71
CA LEU A 84 -4.29 1.78 -12.17
C LEU A 84 -3.29 0.93 -11.39
N ASP A 85 -3.44 0.95 -10.07
CA ASP A 85 -2.51 0.35 -9.13
C ASP A 85 -3.07 -0.95 -8.55
N PHE A 86 -2.31 -2.03 -8.75
CA PHE A 86 -2.58 -3.33 -8.16
C PHE A 86 -1.59 -3.59 -7.03
N PRO A 87 -1.95 -3.28 -5.77
CA PRO A 87 -1.11 -3.63 -4.65
C PRO A 87 -1.00 -5.16 -4.53
N VAL A 88 0.21 -5.68 -4.41
CA VAL A 88 0.51 -7.10 -4.19
C VAL A 88 1.30 -7.28 -2.90
N THR A 89 1.04 -8.40 -2.21
CA THR A 89 1.82 -8.85 -1.05
C THR A 89 2.79 -9.94 -1.51
N ARG A 90 4.01 -9.93 -0.99
CA ARG A 90 4.96 -11.02 -1.21
C ARG A 90 4.59 -12.18 -0.29
N SER A 91 3.67 -13.04 -0.74
CA SER A 91 3.44 -14.33 -0.09
C SER A 91 4.70 -15.19 -0.24
N LEU A 92 5.41 -15.44 0.86
CA LEU A 92 6.49 -16.43 0.93
C LEU A 92 5.87 -17.83 0.85
N GLY A 93 5.66 -18.35 -0.36
CA GLY A 93 5.43 -19.78 -0.56
C GLY A 93 4.49 -20.20 -1.67
N THR A 94 3.66 -19.32 -2.22
CA THR A 94 2.77 -19.67 -3.33
C THR A 94 3.24 -18.98 -4.60
N GLN A 95 3.54 -19.80 -5.61
CA GLN A 95 3.85 -19.38 -6.98
C GLN A 95 2.96 -18.19 -7.38
N THR A 96 3.58 -17.05 -7.70
CA THR A 96 3.00 -16.10 -8.65
C THR A 96 3.07 -16.80 -10.01
N GLN A 97 2.22 -17.80 -10.23
CA GLN A 97 2.06 -18.39 -11.55
C GLN A 97 1.63 -17.22 -12.45
N GLY A 98 2.29 -17.06 -13.60
CA GLY A 98 2.22 -15.87 -14.45
C GLY A 98 0.81 -15.50 -14.89
N HIS A 99 0.08 -14.81 -14.02
CA HIS A 99 -1.22 -14.23 -14.34
C HIS A 99 -0.95 -13.00 -15.21
N ALA A 100 -1.11 -13.18 -16.52
CA ALA A 100 -1.10 -12.08 -17.47
C ALA A 100 -2.34 -11.21 -17.28
N PHE A 101 -2.19 -9.90 -17.45
CA PHE A 101 -3.35 -9.02 -17.57
C PHE A 101 -4.09 -9.35 -18.89
N PRO A 102 -5.44 -9.39 -18.88
CA PRO A 102 -6.22 -9.56 -20.09
C PRO A 102 -5.88 -8.49 -21.11
N SER A 103 -5.78 -8.87 -22.38
CA SER A 103 -5.51 -7.93 -23.48
C SER A 103 -6.57 -6.83 -23.57
N VAL A 104 -7.81 -7.15 -23.21
CA VAL A 104 -8.94 -6.21 -23.16
C VAL A 104 -8.67 -5.09 -22.16
N LEU A 105 -8.29 -5.43 -20.94
CA LEU A 105 -7.90 -4.46 -19.92
C LEU A 105 -6.72 -3.61 -20.39
N LEU A 106 -5.66 -4.24 -20.92
CA LEU A 106 -4.48 -3.52 -21.41
C LEU A 106 -4.82 -2.52 -22.53
N ALA A 107 -5.70 -2.90 -23.46
CA ALA A 107 -6.15 -2.02 -24.54
C ALA A 107 -6.91 -0.80 -23.99
N ALA A 108 -7.81 -1.01 -23.02
CA ALA A 108 -8.56 0.07 -22.39
C ALA A 108 -7.64 1.04 -21.62
N LEU A 109 -6.61 0.52 -20.94
CA LEU A 109 -5.62 1.36 -20.26
C LEU A 109 -4.85 2.25 -21.24
N VAL A 110 -4.42 1.70 -22.38
CA VAL A 110 -3.75 2.47 -23.44
C VAL A 110 -4.68 3.52 -24.03
N GLU A 111 -5.94 3.18 -24.30
CA GLU A 111 -6.92 4.11 -24.87
C GLU A 111 -7.15 5.33 -23.96
N HIS A 112 -7.21 5.12 -22.65
CA HIS A 112 -7.37 6.19 -21.67
C HIS A 112 -6.03 6.82 -21.23
N ALA A 113 -4.90 6.33 -21.71
CA ALA A 113 -3.56 6.62 -21.22
C ALA A 113 -3.51 6.57 -19.68
N ILE A 114 -3.92 5.43 -19.14
CA ILE A 114 -3.78 5.04 -17.74
C ILE A 114 -2.54 4.17 -17.62
N ASP A 115 -1.63 4.55 -16.73
CA ASP A 115 -0.45 3.75 -16.44
C ASP A 115 -0.83 2.55 -15.58
N LEU A 116 -0.34 1.37 -15.95
CA LEU A 116 -0.49 0.18 -15.13
C LEU A 116 0.66 0.10 -14.13
N ARG A 117 0.33 0.01 -12.84
CA ARG A 117 1.33 -0.15 -11.80
C ARG A 117 1.00 -1.34 -10.91
N ILE A 118 2.04 -2.11 -10.61
CA ILE A 118 1.99 -3.13 -9.56
C ILE A 118 2.83 -2.61 -8.42
N SER A 119 2.18 -2.17 -7.34
CA SER A 119 2.87 -1.71 -6.14
C SER A 119 3.08 -2.88 -5.19
N TYR A 120 4.31 -3.08 -4.73
CA TYR A 120 4.58 -3.98 -3.63
C TYR A 120 4.31 -3.23 -2.34
N HIS A 121 3.25 -3.62 -1.66
CA HIS A 121 3.02 -3.17 -0.30
C HIS A 121 3.54 -4.26 0.62
N ALA A 122 4.51 -3.90 1.47
CA ALA A 122 4.68 -4.62 2.73
C ALA A 122 3.28 -4.63 3.36
N PRO A 123 2.72 -5.82 3.63
CA PRO A 123 1.30 -5.97 3.85
C PRO A 123 0.83 -5.04 4.98
N ASP A 124 0.04 -4.02 4.61
CA ASP A 124 -0.81 -3.31 5.56
C ASP A 124 -1.93 -4.28 5.91
N PHE A 125 -1.65 -5.13 6.89
CA PHE A 125 -2.65 -6.02 7.45
C PHE A 125 -3.54 -5.18 8.35
N ALA A 126 -4.65 -4.69 7.80
CA ALA A 126 -5.80 -4.23 8.56
C ALA A 126 -6.29 -5.42 9.42
N GLY A 127 -5.74 -5.55 10.62
CA GLY A 127 -5.86 -6.73 11.48
C GLY A 127 -4.62 -7.02 12.33
N ALA A 128 -3.44 -6.51 11.96
CA ALA A 128 -2.34 -6.37 12.91
C ALA A 128 -2.76 -5.29 13.92
N SER A 129 -2.65 -5.57 15.22
CA SER A 129 -2.93 -4.52 16.19
C SER A 129 -1.93 -3.38 15.96
N GLU A 130 -2.42 -2.19 15.63
CA GLU A 130 -1.68 -0.92 15.57
C GLU A 130 -1.15 -0.55 16.97
N ARG A 131 -0.30 -1.39 17.57
CA ARG A 131 0.23 -1.13 18.91
C ARG A 131 1.49 -0.28 18.86
N HIS A 132 2.21 -0.27 17.74
CA HIS A 132 3.41 0.55 17.60
C HIS A 132 3.61 1.03 16.17
N PRO A 133 3.99 2.30 15.92
CA PRO A 133 4.20 2.83 14.57
C PRO A 133 5.30 2.09 13.79
N ARG A 134 6.28 1.53 14.50
CA ARG A 134 7.48 0.86 13.94
C ARG A 134 7.57 -0.65 14.16
N VAL A 135 6.78 -1.23 15.06
CA VAL A 135 6.80 -2.68 15.35
C VAL A 135 5.52 -3.32 14.83
N PHE A 136 5.68 -4.39 14.08
CA PHE A 136 4.63 -5.11 13.39
C PHE A 136 4.50 -6.53 13.97
N VAL A 137 3.27 -6.92 14.35
CA VAL A 137 2.99 -8.24 14.94
C VAL A 137 1.81 -8.86 14.21
N HIS A 138 2.02 -10.03 13.60
CA HIS A 138 0.95 -10.71 12.86
C HIS A 138 1.09 -12.22 12.93
N PRO A 139 -0.01 -12.97 13.18
CA PRO A 139 0.02 -14.43 13.33
C PRO A 139 0.62 -15.15 12.13
N GLU A 140 0.44 -14.60 10.93
CA GLU A 140 0.98 -15.15 9.68
C GLU A 140 2.43 -14.70 9.38
N VAL A 141 2.99 -13.78 10.17
CA VAL A 141 4.38 -13.30 10.02
C VAL A 141 5.24 -13.80 11.17
N CYS A 142 6.29 -14.55 10.83
CA CYS A 142 7.20 -15.17 11.81
C CYS A 142 6.47 -15.94 12.94
N ASN A 143 5.34 -16.60 12.64
CA ASN A 143 4.46 -17.28 13.60
C ASN A 143 3.92 -16.37 14.71
N GLY A 144 3.53 -15.13 14.41
CA GLY A 144 3.01 -14.19 15.42
C GLY A 144 4.09 -13.42 16.18
N LYS A 145 5.36 -13.52 15.77
CA LYS A 145 6.46 -12.84 16.46
C LYS A 145 6.58 -11.38 15.99
N PRO A 146 6.90 -10.44 16.89
CA PRO A 146 7.10 -9.03 16.56
C PRO A 146 8.33 -8.81 15.68
N VAL A 147 8.18 -8.04 14.59
CA VAL A 147 9.21 -7.66 13.62
C VAL A 147 9.22 -6.15 13.39
N ILE A 148 10.34 -5.57 12.97
CA ILE A 148 10.41 -4.15 12.60
C ILE A 148 9.72 -3.92 11.24
N ARG A 149 8.83 -2.93 11.16
CA ARG A 149 8.04 -2.61 9.96
C ARG A 149 8.96 -2.32 8.77
N GLY A 150 8.68 -2.92 7.62
CA GLY A 150 9.49 -2.76 6.41
C GLY A 150 10.76 -3.62 6.38
N THR A 151 11.02 -4.38 7.44
CA THR A 151 12.17 -5.29 7.52
C THR A 151 11.74 -6.70 7.87
N HIS A 152 12.67 -7.65 7.79
CA HIS A 152 12.51 -9.03 8.25
C HIS A 152 13.21 -9.26 9.61
N VAL A 153 13.56 -8.19 10.32
CA VAL A 153 14.31 -8.26 11.58
C VAL A 153 13.33 -8.44 12.75
N LEU A 154 13.49 -9.53 13.49
CA LEU A 154 12.72 -9.82 14.69
C LEU A 154 13.09 -8.85 15.82
N VAL A 155 12.09 -8.27 16.49
CA VAL A 155 12.30 -7.46 17.70
C VAL A 155 13.07 -8.24 18.76
N LYS A 156 12.81 -9.55 18.87
CA LYS A 156 13.57 -10.44 19.77
C LYS A 156 15.07 -10.42 19.47
N ASN A 157 15.47 -10.44 18.20
CA ASN A 157 16.88 -10.48 17.83
C ASN A 157 17.59 -9.18 18.24
N ILE A 158 16.96 -8.03 17.98
CA ILE A 158 17.47 -6.72 18.41
C ILE A 158 17.64 -6.68 19.93
N VAL A 159 16.63 -7.11 20.69
CA VAL A 159 16.66 -7.06 22.15
C VAL A 159 17.64 -8.08 22.72
N THR A 160 17.79 -9.26 22.12
CA THR A 160 18.81 -10.26 22.49
C THR A 160 20.22 -9.72 22.23
N SER A 161 20.47 -9.12 21.07
CA SER A 161 21.73 -8.45 20.75
C SER A 161 22.11 -7.38 21.78
N LEU A 162 21.15 -6.53 22.18
CA LEU A 162 21.36 -5.55 23.24
C LEU A 162 21.61 -6.21 24.60
N ALA A 163 20.91 -7.29 24.93
CA ALA A 163 21.09 -8.05 26.17
C ALA A 163 22.47 -8.75 26.22
N ASP A 164 23.00 -9.16 25.07
CA ASP A 164 24.34 -9.73 24.91
C ASP A 164 25.46 -8.66 25.01
N GLY A 165 25.09 -7.39 25.24
CA GLY A 165 26.01 -6.29 25.46
C GLY A 165 26.45 -5.56 24.19
N GLN A 166 25.80 -5.82 23.04
CA GLN A 166 26.06 -5.05 21.83
C GLN A 166 25.52 -3.62 21.96
N THR A 167 26.29 -2.67 21.44
CA THR A 167 25.86 -1.26 21.35
C THR A 167 24.87 -1.07 20.19
N PRO A 168 23.98 -0.06 20.23
CA PRO A 168 23.05 0.20 19.13
C PRO A 168 23.71 0.30 17.76
N SER A 169 24.92 0.89 17.68
CA SER A 169 25.69 0.98 16.44
C SER A 169 26.09 -0.39 15.90
N GLN A 170 26.52 -1.32 16.76
CA GLN A 170 26.85 -2.69 16.37
C GLN A 170 25.61 -3.45 15.90
N VAL A 171 24.46 -3.21 16.53
CA VAL A 171 23.19 -3.81 16.10
C VAL A 171 22.78 -3.30 14.71
N ILE A 172 23.00 -2.02 14.40
CA ILE A 172 22.76 -1.47 13.05
C ILE A 172 23.77 -2.04 12.04
N GLU A 173 25.02 -2.31 12.44
CA GLU A 173 26.00 -2.98 11.58
C GLU A 173 25.58 -4.42 11.25
N ASP A 174 25.04 -5.15 12.23
CA ASP A 174 24.52 -6.51 12.05
C ASP A 174 23.19 -6.54 11.25
N PHE A 175 22.41 -5.47 11.34
CA PHE A 175 21.13 -5.29 10.67
C PHE A 175 21.09 -3.94 9.91
N PRO A 176 21.64 -3.86 8.68
CA PRO A 176 21.73 -2.59 7.95
C PRO A 176 20.38 -2.01 7.51
N ASP A 177 19.31 -2.81 7.61
CA ASP A 177 17.95 -2.43 7.23
C ASP A 177 17.17 -1.73 8.37
N ILE A 178 17.76 -1.56 9.56
CA ILE A 178 17.12 -0.88 10.71
C ILE A 178 17.84 0.42 11.08
N ALA A 179 17.08 1.37 11.60
CA ALA A 179 17.61 2.63 12.13
C ALA A 179 17.62 2.64 13.67
N SER A 180 18.31 3.61 14.25
CA SER A 180 18.36 3.80 15.72
C SER A 180 16.96 3.93 16.34
N GLU A 181 16.03 4.56 15.62
CA GLU A 181 14.63 4.72 16.03
C GLU A 181 13.90 3.37 16.11
N ASP A 182 14.28 2.39 15.28
CA ASP A 182 13.69 1.06 15.28
C ASP A 182 14.20 0.21 16.45
N ILE A 183 15.44 0.44 16.89
CA ILE A 183 15.99 -0.17 18.11
C ILE A 183 15.24 0.33 19.34
N LEU A 184 14.99 1.64 19.43
CA LEU A 184 14.22 2.21 20.53
C LEU A 184 12.79 1.65 20.55
N ALA A 185 12.16 1.58 19.38
CA ALA A 185 10.84 0.99 19.19
C ALA A 185 10.77 -0.48 19.63
N ALA A 186 11.81 -1.28 19.31
CA ALA A 186 11.90 -2.68 19.72
C ALA A 186 11.89 -2.84 21.25
N VAL A 187 12.67 -2.00 21.94
CA VAL A 187 12.76 -2.00 23.42
C VAL A 187 11.45 -1.55 24.05
N GLU A 188 10.86 -0.47 23.54
CA GLU A 188 9.58 0.06 24.02
C GLU A 188 8.47 -0.99 23.88
N PHE A 189 8.40 -1.66 22.73
CA PHE A 189 7.43 -2.72 22.50
C PHE A 189 7.55 -3.86 23.52
N ILE A 190 8.77 -4.34 23.82
CA ILE A 190 8.96 -5.39 24.83
C ILE A 190 8.59 -4.93 26.24
N ARG A 191 8.90 -3.68 26.60
CA ARG A 191 8.48 -3.10 27.89
C ARG A 191 6.96 -3.15 28.03
N GLU A 192 6.25 -2.66 27.02
CA GLU A 192 4.78 -2.67 27.01
C GLU A 192 4.17 -4.09 27.02
N GLN A 193 4.82 -5.06 26.35
CA GLN A 193 4.39 -6.46 26.40
C GLN A 193 4.59 -7.06 27.80
N ALA A 194 5.72 -6.77 28.45
CA ALA A 194 6.05 -7.30 29.78
C ALA A 194 5.14 -6.76 30.87
N GLU A 195 4.70 -5.50 30.77
CA GLU A 195 3.75 -4.88 31.72
C GLU A 195 2.32 -5.47 31.63
N ARG A 196 2.03 -6.25 30.59
CA ARG A 196 0.69 -6.79 30.29
C ARG A 196 0.61 -8.31 30.41
N SER A 197 1.72 -8.98 30.70
CA SER A 197 1.81 -10.43 30.89
C SER A 197 1.79 -10.82 32.36
#